data_AF-X1TKR9-F1
#
_entry.id   AF-X1TKR9-F1
#
_cell.length_a   1.000
_cell.length_b   1.000
_cell.length_c   1.000
_cell.angle_alpha   90.00
_cell.angle_beta   90.00
_cell.angle_gamma   90.00
#
_symmetry.space_group_name_H-M   'P 1'
#
loop_
_entity.id
_entity.type
_entity.pdbx_description
1 polymer ?
#
loop_
_entity_poly.entity_id
_entity_poly.type
_entity_poly.pdbx_seq_one_letter_code
_entity_poly.pdbx_strand_id
1 'polypeptide(L)'
;GIFSQADDDGRLKASPRYLMATIFPYDKDKTAEDVKQLRDQCAELGLIRLYTNSKEEYLDIPGWHEHQQIRKDRYNPSTLHNYFHLPNL
;
A
#
# COMPACT_ATOMS: atom_id res chain seq x y z
N GLY A 1 6.66 -2.77 -7.35
CA GLY A 1 7.05 -1.90 -6.23
C GLY A 1 6.23 -2.23 -5.00
N ILE A 2 4.98 -1.77 -4.95
CA ILE A 2 4.06 -1.92 -3.80
C ILE A 2 4.03 -3.35 -3.26
N PHE A 3 3.76 -4.34 -4.11
CA PHE A 3 3.71 -5.76 -3.72
C PHE A 3 4.96 -6.23 -2.96
N SER A 4 6.15 -5.82 -3.41
CA SER A 4 7.43 -6.21 -2.80
C SER A 4 7.75 -5.45 -1.52
N GLN A 5 7.10 -4.31 -1.28
CA GLN A 5 7.33 -3.45 -0.12
C GLN A 5 6.25 -3.62 0.96
N ALA A 6 5.15 -4.30 0.64
CA ALA A 6 4.07 -4.56 1.57
C ALA A 6 4.54 -5.46 2.72
N ASP A 7 3.96 -5.27 3.89
CA ASP A 7 4.17 -6.15 5.04
C ASP A 7 3.46 -7.51 4.86
N ASP A 8 3.56 -8.35 5.90
CA ASP A 8 3.05 -9.71 5.87
C ASP A 8 1.52 -9.80 5.69
N ASP A 9 0.79 -8.71 5.97
CA ASP A 9 -0.65 -8.58 5.75
C ASP A 9 -0.99 -7.83 4.46
N GLY A 10 0.00 -7.58 3.60
CA GLY A 10 -0.19 -6.93 2.32
C GLY A 10 -0.45 -5.42 2.44
N ARG A 11 0.02 -4.77 3.51
CA ARG A 11 -0.20 -3.35 3.77
C ARG A 11 1.05 -2.52 3.62
N LEU A 12 0.86 -1.24 3.29
CA LEU A 12 1.95 -0.28 3.13
C LEU A 12 1.48 1.15 3.42
N LYS A 13 2.42 2.02 3.81
CA LYS A 13 2.19 3.47 3.78
C LYS A 13 2.02 3.92 2.33
N ALA A 14 0.97 4.70 2.07
CA ALA A 14 0.60 5.12 0.73
C ALA A 14 0.95 6.57 0.39
N SER A 15 1.56 7.32 1.32
CA SER A 15 2.09 8.65 1.04
C SER A 15 2.94 8.65 -0.24
N PRO A 16 2.68 9.53 -1.22
CA PRO A 16 3.40 9.51 -2.49
C PRO A 16 4.90 9.73 -2.30
N ARG A 17 5.31 10.52 -1.30
CA ARG A 17 6.73 10.73 -0.95
C ARG A 17 7.37 9.45 -0.41
N TYR A 18 6.66 8.71 0.44
CA TYR A 18 7.15 7.43 0.96
C TYR A 18 7.29 6.40 -0.17
N LEU A 19 6.28 6.27 -1.01
CA LEU A 19 6.29 5.36 -2.16
C LEU A 19 7.39 5.73 -3.16
N MET A 20 7.60 7.02 -3.43
CA MET A 20 8.70 7.49 -4.28
C MET A 20 10.07 7.09 -3.71
N ALA A 21 10.31 7.38 -2.43
CA ALA A 21 11.58 7.07 -1.78
C ALA A 21 11.86 5.55 -1.69
N THR A 22 10.83 4.72 -1.59
CA THR A 22 10.97 3.26 -1.44
C THR A 22 10.99 2.51 -2.78
N ILE A 23 10.19 2.93 -3.77
CA ILE A 23 10.02 2.23 -5.04
C ILE A 23 10.90 2.83 -6.15
N PHE A 24 11.14 4.14 -6.12
CA PHE A 24 11.86 4.88 -7.15
C PHE A 24 13.08 5.66 -6.60
N PRO A 25 13.92 5.07 -5.71
CA PRO A 25 14.94 5.81 -4.96
C PRO A 25 16.01 6.52 -5.81
N TYR A 26 16.23 6.06 -7.05
CA TYR A 26 17.25 6.59 -7.95
C TYR A 26 16.69 7.38 -9.14
N ASP A 27 15.36 7.44 -9.29
CA ASP A 27 14.73 8.18 -10.37
C ASP A 27 14.60 9.66 -9.97
N LYS A 28 15.60 10.45 -10.38
CA LYS A 28 15.70 11.88 -10.01
C LYS A 28 14.62 12.75 -10.65
N ASP A 29 14.04 12.28 -11.75
CA ASP A 29 13.01 13.00 -12.49
C ASP A 29 11.60 12.61 -12.01
N LYS A 30 11.48 11.56 -11.19
CA LYS A 30 10.21 11.16 -10.59
C LYS A 30 9.77 12.15 -9.53
N THR A 31 8.56 12.67 -9.67
CA THR A 31 7.95 13.54 -8.66
C THR A 31 6.97 12.77 -7.77
N ALA A 32 6.68 13.33 -6.60
CA ALA A 32 5.63 12.79 -5.72
C ALA A 32 4.25 12.82 -6.40
N GLU A 33 3.99 13.78 -7.30
CA GLU A 33 2.72 13.86 -8.03
C GLU A 33 2.60 12.73 -9.05
N ASP A 34 3.66 12.40 -9.79
CA ASP A 34 3.67 11.24 -10.70
C ASP A 34 3.37 9.94 -9.95
N VAL A 35 3.99 9.77 -8.77
CA VAL A 35 3.77 8.58 -7.93
C VAL A 35 2.35 8.56 -7.38
N LYS A 36 1.78 9.72 -7.02
CA LYS A 36 0.38 9.83 -6.62
C LYS A 36 -0.55 9.38 -7.74
N GLN A 37 -0.34 9.85 -8.96
CA GLN A 37 -1.15 9.47 -10.12
C GLN A 37 -1.07 7.96 -10.40
N LEU A 38 0.14 7.39 -10.40
CA LEU A 38 0.32 5.94 -10.58
C LEU A 38 -0.35 5.13 -9.46
N ARG A 39 -0.22 5.58 -8.20
CA ARG A 39 -0.87 4.95 -7.04
C ARG A 39 -2.39 5.00 -7.18
N ASP A 40 -2.95 6.15 -7.53
CA ASP A 40 -4.38 6.34 -7.64
C ASP A 40 -4.95 5.51 -8.82
N GLN A 41 -4.23 5.41 -9.94
CA GLN A 41 -4.58 4.50 -11.05
C GLN A 41 -4.58 3.02 -10.62
N CYS A 42 -3.61 2.58 -9.82
CA CYS A 42 -3.63 1.22 -9.25
C CYS A 42 -4.88 0.99 -8.38
N ALA A 43 -5.33 2.00 -7.64
CA ALA A 43 -6.54 1.92 -6.83
C ALA A 43 -7.80 1.87 -7.70
N GLU A 44 -7.88 2.69 -8.75
CA GLU A 44 -8.98 2.67 -9.73
C GLU A 44 -9.11 1.32 -10.44
N LEU A 45 -7.98 0.68 -10.75
CA LEU A 45 -7.94 -0.67 -11.33
C LEU A 45 -8.25 -1.79 -10.31
N GLY A 46 -8.43 -1.46 -9.03
CA GLY A 46 -8.68 -2.42 -7.96
C GLY A 46 -7.46 -3.26 -7.56
N LEU A 47 -6.26 -2.87 -7.98
CA LEU A 47 -5.01 -3.57 -7.63
C LEU A 47 -4.58 -3.30 -6.18
N ILE A 48 -5.01 -2.15 -5.63
CA ILE A 48 -4.84 -1.77 -4.23
C ILE A 48 -6.12 -1.12 -3.71
N ARG A 49 -6.30 -1.08 -2.40
CA ARG A 49 -7.31 -0.23 -1.74
C ARG A 49 -6.60 0.89 -1.00
N LEU A 50 -6.94 2.14 -1.31
CA LEU A 50 -6.42 3.32 -0.59
C LEU A 50 -7.36 3.71 0.55
N TYR A 51 -6.78 4.11 1.67
CA TYR A 51 -7.52 4.62 2.82
C TYR A 51 -6.68 5.59 3.65
N THR A 52 -7.37 6.44 4.41
CA THR A 52 -6.75 7.39 5.31
C THR A 52 -7.10 7.04 6.75
N ASN A 53 -6.10 7.02 7.63
CA ASN A 53 -6.32 6.92 9.07
C ASN A 53 -5.43 7.94 9.77
N SER A 54 -5.99 8.72 10.69
CA SER A 54 -5.24 9.69 11.49
C SER A 54 -4.38 10.66 10.66
N LYS A 55 -4.91 11.10 9.50
CA LYS A 55 -4.27 11.98 8.50
C LYS A 55 -3.12 11.37 7.68
N GLU A 56 -2.84 10.09 7.86
CA GLU A 56 -1.86 9.36 7.06
C GLU A 56 -2.57 8.46 6.03
N GLU A 57 -2.00 8.38 4.83
CA GLU A 57 -2.50 7.51 3.77
C GLU A 57 -1.84 6.13 3.85
N TYR A 58 -2.65 5.09 3.71
CA TYR A 58 -2.25 3.70 3.67
C TYR A 58 -2.88 3.01 2.48
N LEU A 59 -2.33 1.85 2.14
CA LEU A 59 -2.89 0.95 1.16
C LEU A 59 -2.83 -0.49 1.66
N ASP A 60 -3.73 -1.30 1.16
CA ASP A 60 -3.65 -2.75 1.23
C ASP A 60 -3.86 -3.38 -0.15
N ILE A 61 -3.36 -4.61 -0.33
CA ILE A 61 -3.48 -5.37 -1.57
C ILE A 61 -4.62 -6.38 -1.45
N PRO A 62 -5.70 -6.25 -2.25
CA PRO A 62 -6.77 -7.25 -2.31
C PRO A 62 -6.23 -8.64 -2.65
N GLY A 63 -6.79 -9.68 -2.03
CA GLY A 63 -6.39 -11.08 -2.29
C GLY A 63 -4.98 -11.44 -1.80
N TRP A 64 -4.32 -10.61 -0.98
CA TRP A 64 -2.95 -10.87 -0.52
C TRP A 64 -2.76 -12.28 0.04
N HIS A 65 -3.61 -12.70 0.98
CA HIS A 65 -3.51 -14.03 1.61
C HIS A 65 -3.86 -15.20 0.67
N GLU A 66 -4.49 -14.94 -0.48
CA GLU A 66 -4.72 -15.95 -1.52
C GLU A 66 -3.46 -16.20 -2.34
N HIS A 67 -2.64 -15.16 -2.52
CA HIS A 67 -1.45 -15.19 -3.37
C HIS A 67 -0.13 -15.29 -2.61
N GLN A 68 -0.09 -14.90 -1.34
CA GLN A 68 1.10 -14.91 -0.49
C GLN A 68 0.85 -15.74 0.77
N GLN A 69 1.54 -16.88 0.85
CA GLN A 69 1.53 -17.73 2.04
C GLN A 69 2.79 -17.47 2.86
N ILE A 70 2.60 -16.81 4.00
CA ILE A 70 3.70 -16.54 4.94
C ILE A 70 3.75 -17.67 5.96
N ARG A 71 4.96 -18.17 6.19
CA ARG A 71 5.18 -19.21 7.18
C ARG A 71 4.82 -18.70 8.58
N LYS A 72 4.04 -19.48 9.32
CA LYS A 72 3.56 -19.12 10.67
C LYS A 72 4.67 -18.71 11.64
N ASP A 73 5.86 -19.31 11.55
CA ASP A 73 7.00 -19.00 12.42
C ASP A 73 7.76 -17.72 12.04
N ARG A 74 7.45 -17.12 10.88
CA ARG A 74 8.05 -15.88 10.38
C ARG A 74 7.04 -14.74 10.25
N TYR A 75 5.75 -15.03 10.41
CA TYR A 75 4.68 -14.07 10.28
C TYR A 75 4.79 -12.99 11.35
N ASN A 76 4.81 -11.74 10.91
CA ASN A 76 4.77 -10.55 11.75
C ASN A 76 3.53 -9.72 11.41
N PRO A 77 2.53 -9.63 12.31
CA PRO A 77 1.30 -8.90 12.02
C PRO A 77 1.57 -7.42 11.75
N SER A 78 0.81 -6.86 10.83
CA SER A 78 0.90 -5.45 10.48
C SER A 78 0.61 -4.56 11.67
N THR A 79 1.44 -3.55 11.84
CA THR A 79 1.21 -2.44 12.78
C THR A 79 0.44 -1.28 12.12
N LEU A 80 0.18 -1.38 10.81
CA LEU A 80 -0.59 -0.38 10.07
C LEU A 80 -2.09 -0.63 10.27
N HIS A 81 -2.85 0.45 10.33
CA HIS A 81 -4.30 0.39 10.45
C HIS A 81 -4.93 -0.44 9.33
N ASN A 82 -6.00 -1.17 9.62
CA ASN A 82 -6.76 -1.89 8.60
C ASN A 82 -7.56 -0.90 7.74
N TYR A 83 -7.86 -1.31 6.51
CA TYR A 83 -8.96 -0.74 5.74
C TYR A 83 -10.28 -1.03 6.47
N PHE A 84 -10.91 0.02 7.01
CA PHE A 84 -12.28 -0.07 7.51
C PHE A 84 -13.21 0.39 6.39
N HIS A 85 -13.92 -0.55 5.77
CA HIS A 85 -15.07 -0.18 4.95
C HIS A 85 -16.13 0.37 5.90
N LEU A 86 -16.31 1.68 5.95
CA LEU A 86 -17.48 2.24 6.61
C LEU A 86 -18.67 1.88 5.72
N PRO A 87 -19.64 1.06 6.19
CA PRO A 87 -20.87 0.86 5.44
C PRO A 87 -21.51 2.23 5.26
N ASN A 88 -21.88 2.55 4.01
CA ASN A 88 -22.57 3.80 3.67
C ASN A 88 -23.75 4.00 4.65
N LEU A 89 -23.76 5.15 5.34
CA LEU A 89 -24.89 5.61 6.16
C LEU A 89 -26.07 6.02 5.28
#